data_AF-A0A9X4AUE6-F1
#
_entry.id   AF-A0A9X4AUE6-F1
#
_cell.length_a   1.000
_cell.length_b   1.000
_cell.length_c   1.000
_cell.angle_alpha   90.00
_cell.angle_beta   90.00
_cell.angle_gamma   90.00
#
_symmetry.space_group_name_H-M   'P 1'
#
loop_
_entity.id
_entity.type
_entity.pdbx_description
1 polymer ?
#
loop_
_entity_poly.entity_id
_entity_poly.type
_entity_poly.pdbx_seq_one_letter_code
_entity_poly.pdbx_strand_id
1 'polypeptide(L)' 'MSKKEESWTHEIRAHLVALSREPERPALDIEWLIARCDDTLVRYEGHWQQASYRQLTKDVANFADEFPGMLPQELVCAPE' A
#
# COMPACT_ATOMS: atom_id res chain seq x y z
N MET A 1 1.73 6.01 -13.91
CA MET A 1 2.48 6.01 -12.63
C MET A 1 3.91 6.47 -12.90
N SER A 2 4.52 7.22 -11.99
CA SER A 2 5.94 7.57 -12.01
C SER A 2 6.78 6.42 -11.43
N LYS A 3 8.09 6.40 -11.71
CA LYS A 3 8.99 5.38 -11.13
C LYS A 3 9.03 5.42 -9.60
N LYS A 4 8.83 6.60 -8.99
CA LYS A 4 8.80 6.75 -7.54
C LYS A 4 7.53 6.16 -6.94
N GLU A 5 6.38 6.45 -7.55
CA GLU A 5 5.07 5.90 -7.17
C GLU A 5 5.08 4.37 -7.27
N GLU A 6 5.69 3.82 -8.31
CA GLU A 6 5.86 2.38 -8.52
C GLU A 6 6.75 1.74 -7.45
N SER A 7 7.94 2.32 -7.18
CA SER A 7 8.86 1.83 -6.14
C SER A 7 8.19 1.82 -4.77
N TRP A 8 7.53 2.93 -4.40
CA TRP A 8 6.80 3.04 -3.14
C TRP A 8 5.69 1.97 -3.02
N THR A 9 4.95 1.72 -4.10
CA THR A 9 3.90 0.70 -4.11
C THR A 9 4.49 -0.71 -3.91
N HIS A 10 5.64 -1.00 -4.52
CA HIS A 10 6.37 -2.25 -4.29
C HIS A 10 6.88 -2.39 -2.86
N GLU A 11 7.42 -1.32 -2.26
CA GLU A 11 7.93 -1.30 -0.90
C GLU A 11 6.81 -1.56 0.12
N ILE A 12 5.67 -0.89 -0.02
CA ILE A 12 4.49 -1.13 0.82
C ILE A 12 4.01 -2.57 0.70
N ARG A 13 3.88 -3.08 -0.53
CA ARG A 13 3.46 -4.46 -0.75
C ARG A 13 4.41 -5.45 -0.06
N ALA A 14 5.72 -5.25 -0.19
CA ALA A 14 6.71 -6.11 0.43
C ALA A 14 6.59 -6.09 1.97
N HIS A 15 6.40 -4.91 2.56
CA HIS A 15 6.21 -4.74 4.00
C HIS A 15 4.92 -5.40 4.48
N LEU A 16 3.80 -5.20 3.78
CA LEU A 16 2.52 -5.83 4.12
C LEU A 16 2.59 -7.36 4.03
N VAL A 17 3.30 -7.93 3.05
CA VAL A 17 3.53 -9.38 2.95
C VAL A 17 4.39 -9.91 4.09
N ALA A 18 5.32 -9.10 4.63
CA ALA A 18 6.07 -9.46 5.81
C ALA A 18 5.17 -9.44 7.06
N LEU A 19 4.42 -8.34 7.26
CA LEU A 19 3.42 -8.21 8.32
C LEU A 19 2.38 -9.32 8.25
N SER A 20 2.00 -9.78 7.05
CA SER A 20 1.06 -10.88 6.81
C SER A 20 1.51 -12.24 7.38
N ARG A 21 2.62 -12.30 8.10
CA ARG A 21 3.13 -13.51 8.77
C ARG A 21 3.09 -13.38 10.30
N GLU A 22 2.81 -12.19 10.82
CA GLU A 22 2.77 -11.93 12.26
C GLU A 22 1.46 -12.42 12.89
N PRO A 23 1.50 -13.06 14.07
CA PRO A 23 0.31 -13.69 14.65
C PRO A 23 -0.80 -12.72 15.09
N GLU A 24 -0.47 -11.48 15.48
CA GLU A 24 -1.43 -10.50 16.05
C GLU A 24 -1.80 -9.37 15.07
N ARG A 25 -1.62 -9.62 13.77
CA ARG A 25 -1.84 -8.62 12.73
C ARG A 25 -3.34 -8.44 12.37
N PRO A 26 -3.75 -7.28 11.84
CA PRO A 26 -5.06 -7.09 11.23
C PRO A 26 -5.10 -7.78 9.86
N ALA A 27 -5.38 -9.08 9.86
CA ALA A 27 -5.21 -9.92 8.68
C ALA A 27 -6.03 -9.45 7.46
N LEU A 28 -7.30 -9.06 7.67
CA LEU A 28 -8.18 -8.63 6.59
C LEU A 28 -7.72 -7.31 5.97
N ASP A 29 -7.31 -6.34 6.79
CA ASP A 29 -6.83 -5.04 6.32
C ASP A 29 -5.51 -5.15 5.55
N ILE A 30 -4.60 -6.01 6.03
CA ILE A 30 -3.35 -6.32 5.33
C ILE A 30 -3.62 -7.02 4.00
N GLU A 31 -4.48 -8.05 3.98
CA GLU A 31 -4.82 -8.77 2.75
C GLU A 31 -5.47 -7.83 1.73
N TRP A 32 -6.37 -6.95 2.20
CA TRP A 32 -7.01 -5.97 1.35
C TRP A 32 -6.01 -4.95 0.76
N LEU A 33 -5.10 -4.40 1.58
CA LEU A 33 -4.07 -3.49 1.08
C LEU A 33 -3.11 -4.15 0.11
N ILE A 34 -2.72 -5.41 0.32
CA ILE A 34 -1.90 -6.17 -0.63
C ILE A 34 -2.62 -6.27 -1.98
N ALA A 35 -3.92 -6.57 -1.97
CA ALA A 35 -4.72 -6.62 -3.19
C ALA A 35 -4.80 -5.26 -3.90
N ARG A 36 -4.91 -4.15 -3.15
CA ARG A 36 -4.88 -2.78 -3.70
C ARG A 36 -3.53 -2.43 -4.33
N CYS A 37 -2.43 -2.88 -3.75
CA CYS A 37 -1.10 -2.77 -4.34
C CYS A 37 -1.02 -3.56 -5.65
N ASP A 38 -1.48 -4.81 -5.66
CA ASP A 38 -1.49 -5.68 -6.86
C ASP A 38 -2.34 -5.09 -7.99
N ASP A 39 -3.53 -4.58 -7.66
CA ASP A 39 -4.39 -3.91 -8.64
C ASP A 39 -3.71 -2.67 -9.26
N THR A 40 -3.03 -1.88 -8.43
CA THR A 40 -2.31 -0.66 -8.85
C THR A 40 -1.09 -0.98 -9.72
N LEU A 41 -0.36 -2.05 -9.40
CA LEU A 41 0.85 -2.43 -10.13
C LEU A 41 0.55 -3.18 -11.43
N VAL A 42 -0.42 -4.10 -11.41
CA VAL A 42 -0.56 -5.14 -12.45
C VAL A 42 -1.85 -5.02 -13.25
N ARG A 43 -2.96 -4.57 -12.64
CA ARG A 43 -4.28 -4.62 -13.29
C ARG A 43 -4.66 -3.37 -14.07
N TYR A 44 -4.21 -2.20 -13.63
CA TYR A 44 -4.62 -0.94 -14.24
C TYR A 44 -3.52 -0.29 -15.06
N GLU A 45 -3.91 0.36 -16.16
CA GLU A 45 -3.02 1.11 -17.04
C GLU A 45 -3.48 2.57 -17.19
N GLY A 46 -2.53 3.46 -17.50
CA GLY A 46 -2.81 4.86 -17.81
C GLY A 46 -3.50 5.61 -16.66
N HIS A 47 -4.65 6.23 -16.96
CA HIS A 47 -5.38 7.05 -15.98
C HIS A 47 -6.00 6.22 -14.85
N TRP A 48 -6.39 4.97 -15.09
CA TRP A 48 -6.91 4.09 -14.06
C TRP A 48 -5.82 3.69 -13.06
N GLN A 49 -4.60 3.48 -13.55
CA GLN A 49 -3.45 3.21 -12.69
C GLN A 49 -3.19 4.38 -11.75
N GLN A 50 -3.24 5.62 -12.28
CA GLN A 50 -3.07 6.83 -11.48
C GLN A 50 -4.21 7.04 -10.46
N ALA A 51 -5.46 6.75 -10.85
CA ALA A 51 -6.59 6.82 -9.93
C ALA A 51 -6.46 5.76 -8.81
N SER A 52 -6.05 4.54 -9.16
CA SER A 52 -5.81 3.47 -8.20
C SER A 52 -4.70 3.83 -7.23
N TYR A 53 -3.58 4.38 -7.72
CA TYR A 53 -2.47 4.88 -6.90
C TYR A 53 -2.95 5.93 -5.90
N ARG A 54 -3.69 6.96 -6.34
CA ARG A 54 -4.22 7.98 -5.43
C ARG A 54 -5.13 7.40 -4.36
N GLN A 55 -5.96 6.41 -4.71
CA GLN A 55 -6.79 5.77 -3.72
C GLN A 55 -5.93 4.93 -2.75
N LEU A 56 -4.93 4.18 -3.26
CA LEU A 56 -3.98 3.45 -2.43
C LEU A 56 -3.24 4.35 -1.43
N THR A 57 -2.84 5.58 -1.81
CA THR A 57 -2.21 6.51 -0.85
C THR A 57 -3.11 6.86 0.33
N LYS A 58 -4.43 6.99 0.10
CA LYS A 58 -5.41 7.24 1.17
C LYS A 58 -5.63 5.99 2.02
N ASP A 59 -5.73 4.84 1.35
CA ASP A 59 -5.92 3.54 1.98
C ASP A 59 -4.77 3.24 2.96
N VAL A 60 -3.52 3.54 2.56
CA VAL A 60 -2.32 3.40 3.40
C VAL A 60 -2.32 4.38 4.57
N ALA A 61 -2.68 5.64 4.35
CA ALA A 61 -2.77 6.62 5.43
C ALA A 61 -3.83 6.22 6.47
N ASN A 62 -5.01 5.79 6.02
CA ASN A 62 -6.07 5.31 6.91
C ASN A 62 -5.63 4.09 7.71
N PHE A 63 -4.93 3.13 7.08
CA PHE A 63 -4.38 1.97 7.78
C PHE A 63 -3.35 2.37 8.84
N ALA A 64 -2.48 3.34 8.54
CA ALA A 64 -1.49 3.82 9.50
C ALA A 64 -2.13 4.53 10.70
N ASP A 65 -3.24 5.25 10.47
CA ASP A 65 -4.02 5.89 11.53
C ASP A 65 -4.77 4.86 12.40
N GLU A 66 -5.32 3.80 11.79
CA GLU A 66 -6.05 2.74 12.48
C GLU A 66 -5.13 1.77 13.24
N PHE A 67 -3.93 1.51 12.70
CA PHE A 67 -2.94 0.60 13.27
C PHE A 67 -1.56 1.27 13.45
N PRO A 68 -1.42 2.19 14.43
CA PRO A 68 -0.18 2.94 14.63
C PRO A 68 1.03 2.04 14.88
N GLY A 69 2.12 2.32 14.15
CA GLY A 69 3.40 1.61 14.30
C GLY A 69 3.56 0.33 13.46
N MET A 70 2.53 -0.08 12.71
CA MET A 70 2.66 -1.24 11.80
C MET A 70 3.40 -0.89 10.50
N LEU A 71 3.26 0.34 10.02
CA LEU A 71 4.00 0.85 8.86
C LEU A 71 5.15 1.78 9.29
N PRO A 72 6.35 1.63 8.69
CA PRO A 72 7.41 2.61 8.79
C PRO A 72 6.95 3.98 8.28
N GLN A 73 7.43 5.06 8.91
CA GLN A 73 6.97 6.41 8.62
C GLN A 73 7.25 6.84 7.17
N GLU A 74 8.34 6.35 6.60
CA GLU A 74 8.72 6.52 5.20
C GLU A 74 7.72 5.90 4.22
N LEU A 75 6.97 4.86 4.63
CA LEU A 75 5.95 4.23 3.81
C LEU A 75 4.58 4.89 3.98
N VAL A 76 4.31 5.51 5.13
CA VAL A 76 3.06 6.27 5.36
C VAL A 76 2.98 7.49 4.45
N CYS A 77 4.12 8.13 4.15
CA CYS A 77 4.17 9.30 3.29
C CYS A 77 4.42 8.91 1.83
N ALA A 78 3.37 8.94 1.02
CA ALA A 78 3.50 8.71 -0.42
C ALA A 78 4.38 9.78 -1.11
N PRO A 79 5.17 9.41 -2.13
CA PRO A 79 5.97 10.37 -2.89
C PRO A 79 5.09 11.35 -3.70
N GLU A 80 5.56 12.59 -3.82
CA GLU A 80 4.99 13.64 -4.68
C GLU A 80 5.23 13.39 -6.18
#